data_AF-A0A1F3SMY8-F1
#
_entry.id   AF-A0A1F3SMY8-F1
#
_cell.length_a   1.000
_cell.length_b   1.000
_cell.length_c   1.000
_cell.angle_alpha   90.00
_cell.angle_beta   90.00
_cell.angle_gamma   90.00
#
_symmetry.space_group_name_H-M   'P 1'
#
loop_
_entity.id
_entity.type
_entity.pdbx_description
1 polymer ?
#
loop_
_entity_poly.entity_id
_entity_poly.type
_entity_poly.pdbx_seq_one_letter_code
_entity_poly.pdbx_strand_id
1 'polypeptide(L)'
;MNNDSPKSLWKFDTIAQNEALINELKGALFEYLVAESLSTLCRPECRCEIAPDLRNRLLHYESWLRDHDLGLIVFMPEVARRVAREISQHLPEQLKGIEVVGKTAGGSGRRDLQESDVVVHAQESDFFIGLKFCKSGSFVNTKSGGAQTFLGRYFAVFSESVKYQQELNAEMERAYLMMGQSLYEEAGLAQGYDFKGHFGDEWLAAGLPELPGQLVPKMRELVLQYYQCAIQSLYTRTLELAKASPKLFAESLYPILGFGARNLIQAIVFVDSKQGEDKKQYRLNSFKIHTEKDVVAQFGRMQLAPLQKDISSFEILLETWRLQIRMKPMNKFTVPGLKVNCSVKYA
;
A
#
# COMPACT_ATOMS: atom_id res chain seq x y z
N MET A 1 23.31 -18.25 -33.61
CA MET A 1 21.98 -17.62 -33.40
C MET A 1 22.07 -16.84 -32.11
N ASN A 2 21.87 -15.52 -32.19
CA ASN A 2 22.11 -14.58 -31.11
C ASN A 2 21.20 -14.87 -29.90
N ASN A 3 21.82 -15.08 -28.74
CA ASN A 3 21.20 -15.00 -27.43
C ASN A 3 21.04 -13.51 -27.09
N ASP A 4 20.03 -12.86 -27.63
CA ASP A 4 19.58 -11.57 -27.10
C ASP A 4 18.87 -11.84 -25.77
N SER A 5 19.64 -11.74 -24.68
CA SER A 5 19.08 -11.67 -23.33
C SER A 5 18.09 -10.50 -23.25
N PRO A 6 16.96 -10.62 -22.53
CA PRO A 6 16.01 -9.52 -22.33
C PRO A 6 16.55 -8.47 -21.35
N LYS A 7 17.79 -8.02 -21.52
CA LYS A 7 18.42 -6.94 -20.74
C LYS A 7 17.87 -5.55 -21.09
N SER A 8 16.99 -5.43 -22.08
CA SER A 8 16.55 -4.15 -22.64
C SER A 8 15.18 -3.63 -22.18
N LEU A 9 14.44 -4.34 -21.33
CA LEU A 9 13.03 -4.00 -21.07
C LEU A 9 12.78 -2.98 -19.95
N TRP A 10 13.75 -2.70 -19.09
CA TRP A 10 13.58 -1.82 -17.93
C TRP A 10 14.50 -0.58 -18.03
N LYS A 11 14.19 0.31 -18.97
CA LYS A 11 14.75 1.67 -18.99
C LYS A 11 13.74 2.61 -18.34
N PHE A 12 14.14 3.25 -17.26
CA PHE A 12 13.33 4.25 -16.57
C PHE A 12 14.05 5.59 -16.56
N ASP A 13 13.29 6.66 -16.83
CA ASP A 13 13.83 8.01 -17.03
C ASP A 13 14.00 8.78 -15.72
N THR A 14 13.49 8.26 -14.59
CA THR A 14 13.48 8.98 -13.30
C THR A 14 13.97 8.14 -12.11
N ILE A 15 14.57 8.82 -11.12
CA ILE A 15 14.99 8.22 -9.85
C ILE A 15 13.80 7.54 -9.13
N ALA A 16 12.62 8.16 -9.15
CA ALA A 16 11.42 7.65 -8.49
C ALA A 16 10.92 6.32 -9.10
N GLN A 17 11.00 6.18 -10.43
CA GLN A 17 10.65 4.93 -11.11
C GLN A 17 11.65 3.81 -10.76
N ASN A 18 12.94 4.12 -10.72
CA ASN A 18 13.96 3.16 -10.29
C ASN A 18 13.78 2.72 -8.83
N GLU A 19 13.47 3.65 -7.91
CA GLU A 19 13.15 3.29 -6.53
C GLU A 19 11.87 2.45 -6.42
N ALA A 20 10.84 2.76 -7.20
CA ALA A 20 9.60 1.98 -7.24
C ALA A 20 9.87 0.55 -7.72
N LEU A 21 10.68 0.38 -8.77
CA LEU A 21 11.09 -0.93 -9.25
C LEU A 21 11.86 -1.70 -8.16
N ILE A 22 12.91 -1.10 -7.59
CA ILE A 22 13.69 -1.74 -6.51
C ILE A 22 12.77 -2.19 -5.36
N ASN A 23 11.80 -1.35 -4.98
CA ASN A 23 10.84 -1.68 -3.93
C ASN A 23 9.93 -2.86 -4.28
N GLU A 24 9.55 -3.00 -5.55
CA GLU A 24 8.76 -4.13 -6.02
C GLU A 24 9.58 -5.42 -6.04
N LEU A 25 10.79 -5.39 -6.63
CA LEU A 25 11.66 -6.56 -6.75
C LEU A 25 12.07 -7.09 -5.38
N LYS A 26 12.50 -6.19 -4.48
CA LYS A 26 12.94 -6.57 -3.14
C LYS A 26 11.82 -7.17 -2.31
N GLY A 27 10.59 -6.68 -2.46
CA GLY A 27 9.42 -7.20 -1.73
C GLY A 27 9.18 -8.66 -2.09
N ALA A 28 9.02 -8.95 -3.38
CA ALA A 28 8.76 -10.30 -3.88
C ALA A 28 9.88 -11.30 -3.53
N LEU A 29 11.14 -10.88 -3.65
CA LEU A 29 12.27 -11.72 -3.25
C LEU A 29 12.30 -11.98 -1.75
N PHE A 30 12.01 -10.95 -0.95
CA PHE A 30 11.97 -11.09 0.51
C PHE A 30 10.84 -12.03 0.96
N GLU A 31 9.67 -11.97 0.32
CA GLU A 31 8.55 -12.88 0.56
C GLU A 31 8.98 -14.34 0.38
N TYR A 32 9.62 -14.65 -0.75
CA TYR A 32 10.15 -15.99 -1.01
C TYR A 32 11.21 -16.41 0.01
N LEU A 33 12.19 -15.56 0.31
CA LEU A 33 13.28 -15.88 1.24
C LEU A 33 12.77 -16.18 2.65
N VAL A 34 11.73 -15.46 3.11
CA VAL A 34 11.09 -15.72 4.41
C VAL A 34 10.37 -17.07 4.39
N ALA A 35 9.59 -17.36 3.34
CA ALA A 35 8.89 -18.64 3.20
C ALA A 35 9.85 -19.84 3.14
N GLU A 36 10.93 -19.73 2.35
CA GLU A 36 11.99 -20.73 2.26
C GLU A 36 12.67 -20.94 3.63
N SER A 37 12.98 -19.84 4.32
CA SER A 37 13.57 -19.91 5.66
C SER A 37 12.63 -20.57 6.68
N LEU A 38 11.34 -20.24 6.64
CA LEU A 38 10.32 -20.89 7.48
C LEU A 38 10.24 -22.39 7.19
N SER A 39 10.24 -22.79 5.92
CA SER A 39 10.18 -24.21 5.54
C SER A 39 11.36 -25.01 6.10
N THR A 40 12.56 -24.40 6.09
CA THR A 40 13.78 -25.00 6.63
C THR A 40 13.73 -25.14 8.16
N LEU A 41 13.07 -24.20 8.86
CA LEU A 41 12.90 -24.27 10.31
C LEU A 41 11.90 -25.37 10.73
N CYS A 42 10.92 -25.69 9.88
CA CYS A 42 9.74 -26.47 10.26
C CYS A 42 9.80 -27.98 9.89
N ARG A 43 11.01 -28.56 9.87
CA ARG A 43 11.35 -29.97 9.54
C ARG A 43 11.40 -30.30 8.03
N PRO A 44 12.11 -31.39 7.63
CA PRO A 44 12.39 -31.70 6.21
C PRO A 44 11.17 -31.93 5.32
N GLU A 45 10.04 -32.31 5.91
CA GLU A 45 8.80 -32.63 5.21
C GLU A 45 8.07 -31.35 4.73
N CYS A 46 8.32 -30.22 5.40
CA CYS A 46 7.67 -28.95 5.08
C CYS A 46 8.36 -28.30 3.88
N ARG A 47 7.71 -28.29 2.73
CA ARG A 47 8.24 -27.67 1.51
C ARG A 47 7.66 -26.28 1.30
N CYS A 48 8.50 -25.38 0.78
CA CYS A 48 8.08 -24.09 0.24
C CYS A 48 7.63 -24.29 -1.22
N GLU A 49 6.34 -24.14 -1.46
CA GLU A 49 5.72 -24.20 -2.78
C GLU A 49 5.67 -22.81 -3.42
N ILE A 50 6.05 -22.77 -4.69
CA ILE A 50 6.07 -21.56 -5.51
C ILE A 50 5.61 -21.89 -6.92
N ALA A 51 4.69 -21.09 -7.46
CA ALA A 51 4.23 -21.24 -8.84
C ALA A 51 5.40 -21.09 -9.83
N PRO A 52 5.49 -21.92 -10.90
CA PRO A 52 6.59 -21.86 -11.86
C PRO A 52 6.82 -20.47 -12.47
N ASP A 53 5.75 -19.75 -12.79
CA ASP A 53 5.84 -18.39 -13.34
C ASP A 53 6.42 -17.39 -12.32
N LEU A 54 6.05 -17.52 -11.04
CA LEU A 54 6.62 -16.70 -9.99
C LEU A 54 8.11 -17.00 -9.81
N ARG A 55 8.52 -18.27 -9.83
CA ARG A 55 9.93 -18.66 -9.79
C ARG A 55 10.75 -18.02 -10.91
N ASN A 56 10.25 -18.06 -12.15
CA ASN A 56 10.93 -17.44 -13.29
C ASN A 56 11.06 -15.91 -13.12
N ARG A 57 10.02 -15.25 -12.61
CA ARG A 57 10.06 -13.82 -12.29
C ARG A 57 11.10 -13.51 -11.20
N LEU A 58 11.13 -14.28 -10.12
CA LEU A 58 12.10 -14.07 -9.03
C LEU A 58 13.55 -14.20 -9.52
N LEU A 59 13.86 -15.16 -10.40
CA LEU A 59 15.20 -15.27 -11.00
C LEU A 59 15.58 -14.00 -11.79
N HIS A 60 14.64 -13.43 -12.54
CA HIS A 60 14.88 -12.17 -13.25
C HIS A 60 15.06 -11.00 -12.27
N TYR A 61 14.24 -10.94 -11.22
CA TYR A 61 14.29 -9.89 -10.19
C TYR A 61 15.63 -9.90 -9.46
N GLU A 62 16.09 -11.09 -9.11
CA GLU A 62 17.37 -11.31 -8.46
C GLU A 62 18.53 -10.90 -9.37
N SER A 63 18.52 -11.35 -10.63
CA SER A 63 19.57 -10.99 -11.60
C SER A 63 19.65 -9.47 -11.80
N TRP A 64 18.51 -8.79 -11.89
CA TRP A 64 18.49 -7.33 -12.04
C TRP A 64 19.06 -6.63 -10.79
N LEU A 65 18.67 -7.07 -9.59
CA LEU A 65 19.19 -6.51 -8.35
C LEU A 65 20.67 -6.81 -8.13
N ARG A 66 21.22 -7.93 -8.62
CA ARG A 66 22.66 -8.17 -8.58
C ARG A 66 23.46 -7.09 -9.31
N ASP A 67 22.92 -6.63 -10.44
CA ASP A 67 23.56 -5.60 -11.27
C ASP A 67 23.37 -4.18 -10.71
N HIS A 68 22.28 -3.92 -9.97
CA HIS A 68 21.89 -2.55 -9.55
C HIS A 68 21.98 -2.29 -8.04
N ASP A 69 21.89 -3.32 -7.20
CA ASP A 69 21.93 -3.22 -5.75
C ASP A 69 22.40 -4.52 -5.06
N LEU A 70 23.68 -4.86 -5.29
CA LEU A 70 24.29 -6.07 -4.72
C LEU A 70 24.26 -6.08 -3.17
N GLY A 71 24.33 -4.91 -2.53
CA GLY A 71 24.25 -4.78 -1.07
C GLY A 71 22.93 -5.32 -0.54
N LEU A 72 21.83 -5.04 -1.24
CA LEU A 72 20.51 -5.55 -0.88
C LEU A 72 20.41 -7.07 -1.04
N ILE A 73 20.96 -7.64 -2.12
CA ILE A 73 20.98 -9.09 -2.36
C ILE A 73 21.73 -9.84 -1.26
N VAL A 74 22.86 -9.32 -0.79
CA VAL A 74 23.63 -9.95 0.29
C VAL A 74 22.91 -9.84 1.63
N PHE A 75 22.20 -8.73 1.87
CA PHE A 75 21.56 -8.43 3.14
C PHE A 75 20.23 -9.19 3.37
N MET A 76 19.38 -9.30 2.34
CA MET A 76 18.02 -9.86 2.48
C MET A 76 17.97 -11.29 3.06
N PRO A 77 18.83 -12.25 2.65
CA PRO A 77 18.77 -13.62 3.17
C PRO A 77 19.00 -13.72 4.67
N GLU A 78 19.87 -12.88 5.23
CA GLU A 78 20.12 -12.87 6.67
C GLU A 78 18.89 -12.37 7.43
N VAL A 79 18.29 -11.28 6.97
CA VAL A 79 17.09 -10.72 7.58
C VAL A 79 15.92 -11.67 7.47
N ALA A 80 15.73 -12.31 6.32
CA ALA A 80 14.66 -13.27 6.09
C ALA A 80 14.72 -14.44 7.10
N ARG A 81 15.92 -14.98 7.37
CA ARG A 81 16.11 -16.01 8.40
C ARG A 81 15.74 -15.54 9.80
N ARG A 82 16.09 -14.30 10.16
CA ARG A 82 15.73 -13.73 11.47
C ARG A 82 14.21 -13.57 11.60
N VAL A 83 13.56 -13.02 10.58
CA VAL A 83 12.11 -12.83 10.55
C VAL A 83 11.37 -14.16 10.58
N ALA A 84 11.84 -15.17 9.85
CA ALA A 84 11.26 -16.51 9.86
C ALA A 84 11.27 -17.15 11.26
N ARG A 85 12.37 -17.00 12.02
CA ARG A 85 12.45 -17.52 13.40
C ARG A 85 11.46 -16.86 14.36
N GLU A 86 11.15 -15.60 14.12
CA GLU A 86 10.23 -14.83 14.95
C GLU A 86 8.79 -15.19 14.60
N ILE A 87 8.47 -15.26 13.30
CA ILE A 87 7.18 -15.76 12.83
C ILE A 87 6.91 -17.18 13.35
N SER A 88 7.91 -18.08 13.34
CA SER A 88 7.73 -19.46 13.78
C SER A 88 7.31 -19.59 15.25
N GLN A 89 7.58 -18.59 16.10
CA GLN A 89 7.13 -18.59 17.50
C GLN A 89 5.60 -18.40 17.63
N HIS A 90 4.95 -17.94 16.57
CA HIS A 90 3.50 -17.73 16.50
C HIS A 90 2.78 -18.82 15.70
N LEU A 91 3.51 -19.81 15.19
CA LEU A 91 2.98 -20.91 14.41
C LEU A 91 2.95 -22.20 15.25
N PRO A 92 2.03 -23.14 14.94
CA PRO A 92 2.04 -24.45 15.58
C PRO A 92 3.28 -25.27 15.16
N GLU A 93 3.69 -26.23 16.00
CA GLU A 93 4.88 -27.06 15.74
C GLU A 93 4.77 -27.93 14.48
N GLN A 94 3.55 -28.32 14.09
CA GLN A 94 3.30 -29.23 12.97
C GLN A 94 2.69 -28.49 11.78
N LEU A 95 3.54 -28.17 10.81
CA LEU A 95 3.16 -27.58 9.54
C LEU A 95 3.06 -28.66 8.45
N LYS A 96 2.11 -28.52 7.54
CA LYS A 96 1.92 -29.36 6.35
C LYS A 96 2.68 -28.81 5.14
N GLY A 97 2.82 -27.50 5.03
CA GLY A 97 3.43 -26.85 3.89
C GLY A 97 3.38 -25.33 3.97
N ILE A 98 4.12 -24.69 3.07
CA ILE A 98 4.19 -23.23 2.97
C ILE A 98 4.04 -22.86 1.50
N GLU A 99 3.13 -21.94 1.18
CA GLU A 99 2.87 -21.46 -0.18
C GLU A 99 3.25 -19.98 -0.29
N VAL A 100 4.08 -19.63 -1.27
CA VAL A 100 4.31 -18.21 -1.63
C VAL A 100 3.24 -17.78 -2.62
N VAL A 101 2.37 -16.87 -2.18
CA VAL A 101 1.27 -16.36 -3.00
C VAL A 101 1.65 -15.05 -3.68
N GLY A 102 2.31 -14.16 -2.94
CA GLY A 102 2.64 -12.79 -3.37
C GLY A 102 1.44 -12.01 -3.94
N LYS A 103 1.71 -11.03 -4.81
CA LYS A 103 0.68 -10.20 -5.46
C LYS A 103 -0.26 -10.94 -6.42
N THR A 104 0.03 -12.21 -6.75
CA THR A 104 -0.78 -13.05 -7.64
C THR A 104 -2.14 -13.44 -7.04
N ALA A 105 -2.32 -13.27 -5.72
CA ALA A 105 -3.62 -13.43 -5.05
C ALA A 105 -4.73 -12.51 -5.61
N GLY A 106 -4.36 -11.33 -6.12
CA GLY A 106 -5.33 -10.34 -6.61
C GLY A 106 -6.07 -10.74 -7.89
N GLY A 107 -5.50 -11.69 -8.65
CA GLY A 107 -6.09 -12.18 -9.92
C GLY A 107 -6.78 -13.55 -9.82
N SER A 108 -6.50 -14.34 -8.77
CA SER A 108 -6.87 -15.77 -8.71
C SER A 108 -8.22 -16.05 -8.03
N GLY A 109 -9.02 -15.02 -7.73
CA GLY A 109 -10.37 -15.20 -7.16
C GLY A 109 -10.42 -15.67 -5.70
N ARG A 110 -9.27 -15.94 -5.06
CA ARG A 110 -9.15 -16.29 -3.64
C ARG A 110 -9.25 -15.03 -2.76
N ARG A 111 -10.48 -14.54 -2.57
CA ARG A 111 -10.79 -13.37 -1.72
C ARG A 111 -10.26 -13.52 -0.28
N ASP A 112 -10.06 -14.75 0.17
CA ASP A 112 -9.68 -15.08 1.55
C ASP A 112 -8.22 -14.75 1.87
N LEU A 113 -7.36 -14.63 0.84
CA LEU A 113 -5.92 -14.39 1.01
C LEU A 113 -5.59 -12.94 1.40
N GLN A 114 -6.43 -11.98 1.01
CA GLN A 114 -6.33 -10.56 1.38
C GLN A 114 -4.90 -9.97 1.30
N GLU A 115 -4.27 -9.63 2.44
CA GLU A 115 -2.91 -9.07 2.53
C GLU A 115 -1.80 -10.11 2.70
N SER A 116 -2.11 -11.40 2.56
CA SER A 116 -1.17 -12.49 2.73
C SER A 116 -0.22 -12.59 1.55
N ASP A 117 1.07 -12.60 1.84
CA ASP A 117 2.12 -12.86 0.86
C ASP A 117 2.56 -14.33 0.91
N VAL A 118 2.46 -14.96 2.09
CA VAL A 118 2.79 -16.37 2.33
C VAL A 118 1.67 -17.03 3.12
N VAL A 119 1.25 -18.23 2.71
CA VAL A 119 0.29 -19.06 3.45
C VAL A 119 1.04 -20.21 4.11
N VAL A 120 0.78 -20.44 5.38
CA VAL A 120 1.32 -21.55 6.14
C VAL A 120 0.19 -22.52 6.45
N HIS A 121 0.27 -23.72 5.88
CA HIS A 121 -0.71 -24.77 6.10
C HIS A 121 -0.37 -25.56 7.35
N ALA A 122 -1.29 -25.64 8.30
CA ALA A 122 -1.16 -26.49 9.48
C ALA A 122 -2.24 -27.58 9.52
N GLN A 123 -2.26 -28.38 10.59
CA GLN A 123 -3.25 -29.44 10.73
C GLN A 123 -4.68 -28.91 10.89
N GLU A 124 -4.85 -27.91 11.76
CA GLU A 124 -6.16 -27.39 12.17
C GLU A 124 -6.62 -26.20 11.33
N SER A 125 -5.71 -25.26 11.05
CA SER A 125 -6.03 -24.04 10.32
C SER A 125 -4.84 -23.52 9.54
N ASP A 126 -5.11 -22.80 8.46
CA ASP A 126 -4.11 -22.02 7.76
C ASP A 126 -3.79 -20.74 8.54
N PHE A 127 -2.53 -20.31 8.43
CA PHE A 127 -2.03 -19.04 8.93
C PHE A 127 -1.57 -18.20 7.74
N PHE A 128 -1.91 -16.91 7.78
CA PHE A 128 -1.60 -15.98 6.70
C PHE A 128 -0.47 -15.07 7.16
N ILE A 129 0.55 -14.90 6.35
CA ILE A 129 1.70 -14.05 6.68
C ILE A 129 1.74 -12.88 5.71
N GLY A 130 1.56 -11.67 6.24
CA GLY A 130 1.77 -10.42 5.50
C GLY A 130 3.15 -9.86 5.80
N LEU A 131 3.95 -9.57 4.77
CA LEU A 131 5.34 -9.13 4.89
C LEU A 131 5.49 -7.68 4.40
N LYS A 132 6.17 -6.87 5.20
CA LYS A 132 6.46 -5.46 4.85
C LYS A 132 7.95 -5.18 5.03
N PHE A 133 8.60 -4.78 3.93
CA PHE A 133 10.02 -4.39 3.94
C PHE A 133 10.15 -2.87 3.76
N CYS A 134 10.36 -2.16 4.86
CA CYS A 134 10.22 -0.71 4.95
C CYS A 134 11.52 -0.01 5.32
N LYS A 135 11.61 1.28 4.98
CA LYS A 135 12.69 2.16 5.45
C LYS A 135 12.43 2.52 6.91
N SER A 136 13.47 2.60 7.73
CA SER A 136 13.29 3.01 9.13
C SER A 136 12.55 4.34 9.27
N GLY A 137 11.62 4.40 10.23
CA GLY A 137 10.80 5.57 10.52
C GLY A 137 9.73 5.90 9.48
N SER A 138 9.61 5.12 8.39
CA SER A 138 8.56 5.33 7.40
C SER A 138 7.19 4.85 7.89
N PHE A 139 6.13 5.48 7.40
CA PHE A 139 4.81 4.89 7.45
C PHE A 139 4.77 3.59 6.62
N VAL A 140 4.05 2.60 7.11
CA VAL A 140 3.86 1.31 6.44
C VAL A 140 2.51 1.31 5.76
N ASN A 141 2.49 1.17 4.44
CA ASN A 141 1.23 1.11 3.69
C ASN A 141 0.46 -0.18 4.01
N THR A 142 -0.80 -0.04 4.41
CA THR A 142 -1.68 -1.16 4.77
C THR A 142 -2.76 -1.38 3.72
N LYS A 143 -3.45 -0.31 3.29
CA LYS A 143 -4.49 -0.37 2.26
C LYS A 143 -4.36 0.76 1.25
N SER A 144 -4.76 0.44 0.02
CA SER A 144 -4.93 1.41 -1.05
C SER A 144 -6.11 0.98 -1.90
N GLY A 145 -7.08 1.87 -2.12
CA GLY A 145 -8.28 1.57 -2.90
C GLY A 145 -8.96 2.82 -3.41
N GLY A 146 -9.93 2.67 -4.31
CA GLY A 146 -10.71 3.78 -4.85
C GLY A 146 -11.54 4.47 -3.75
N ALA A 147 -11.55 5.80 -3.74
CA ALA A 147 -12.35 6.58 -2.79
C ALA A 147 -13.86 6.33 -2.94
N GLN A 148 -14.28 5.94 -4.15
CA GLN A 148 -15.68 5.71 -4.51
C GLN A 148 -16.37 4.55 -3.80
N THR A 149 -15.61 3.67 -3.15
CA THR A 149 -16.13 2.49 -2.44
C THR A 149 -15.57 2.34 -1.03
N PHE A 150 -14.75 3.28 -0.56
CA PHE A 150 -14.00 3.14 0.69
C PHE A 150 -14.91 3.00 1.93
N LEU A 151 -15.86 3.92 2.12
CA LEU A 151 -16.78 3.89 3.26
C LEU A 151 -17.70 2.67 3.19
N GLY A 152 -18.29 2.41 2.02
CA GLY A 152 -19.18 1.27 1.81
C GLY A 152 -18.48 -0.08 1.98
N ARG A 153 -17.17 -0.16 1.75
CA ARG A 153 -16.39 -1.39 1.92
C ARG A 153 -15.96 -1.61 3.36
N TYR A 154 -15.32 -0.63 3.98
CA TYR A 154 -14.66 -0.83 5.27
C TYR A 154 -15.56 -0.54 6.46
N PHE A 155 -16.57 0.31 6.30
CA PHE A 155 -17.54 0.66 7.34
C PHE A 155 -18.91 0.04 7.08
N ALA A 156 -18.97 -1.06 6.32
CA ALA A 156 -20.21 -1.74 5.91
C ALA A 156 -21.10 -2.18 7.09
N VAL A 157 -20.51 -2.34 8.28
CA VAL A 157 -21.23 -2.67 9.52
C VAL A 157 -22.16 -1.55 9.99
N PHE A 158 -21.96 -0.32 9.52
CA PHE A 158 -22.84 0.81 9.76
C PHE A 158 -23.91 0.89 8.68
N SER A 159 -25.17 1.05 9.07
CA SER A 159 -26.31 1.27 8.17
C SER A 159 -26.13 2.50 7.27
N GLU A 160 -25.47 3.53 7.78
CA GLU A 160 -25.25 4.83 7.14
C GLU A 160 -24.14 4.79 6.09
N SER A 161 -23.31 3.75 6.08
CA SER A 161 -22.12 3.66 5.23
C SER A 161 -22.42 3.83 3.74
N VAL A 162 -23.54 3.28 3.27
CA VAL A 162 -24.01 3.40 1.88
C VAL A 162 -24.37 4.86 1.56
N LYS A 163 -25.13 5.52 2.44
CA LYS A 163 -25.50 6.93 2.29
C LYS A 163 -24.26 7.81 2.29
N TYR A 164 -23.37 7.64 3.26
CA TYR A 164 -22.13 8.43 3.33
C TYR A 164 -21.21 8.21 2.13
N GLN A 165 -21.17 7.00 1.56
CA GLN A 165 -20.43 6.74 0.34
C GLN A 165 -21.02 7.51 -0.85
N GLN A 166 -22.35 7.53 -0.99
CA GLN A 166 -23.02 8.26 -2.08
C GLN A 166 -22.78 9.77 -1.99
N GLU A 167 -22.87 10.34 -0.78
CA GLU A 167 -22.61 11.76 -0.57
C GLU A 167 -21.14 12.13 -0.82
N LEU A 168 -20.20 11.31 -0.36
CA LEU A 168 -18.77 11.47 -0.65
C LEU A 168 -18.52 11.47 -2.17
N ASN A 169 -19.16 10.55 -2.90
CA ASN A 169 -19.04 10.47 -4.36
C ASN A 169 -19.56 11.74 -5.04
N ALA A 170 -20.74 12.23 -4.64
CA ALA A 170 -21.33 13.44 -5.20
C ALA A 170 -20.49 14.70 -4.90
N GLU A 171 -19.89 14.79 -3.71
CA GLU A 171 -18.99 15.90 -3.35
C GLU A 171 -17.68 15.85 -4.14
N MET A 172 -17.07 14.67 -4.31
CA MET A 172 -15.87 14.50 -5.13
C MET A 172 -16.13 14.84 -6.60
N GLU A 173 -17.26 14.39 -7.16
CA GLU A 173 -17.63 14.68 -8.54
C GLU A 173 -17.79 16.18 -8.77
N ARG A 174 -18.55 16.87 -7.90
CA ARG A 174 -18.72 18.33 -7.96
C ARG A 174 -17.38 19.06 -7.87
N ALA A 175 -16.51 18.65 -6.94
CA ALA A 175 -15.21 19.27 -6.76
C ALA A 175 -14.28 19.02 -7.96
N TYR A 176 -14.36 17.86 -8.60
CA TYR A 176 -13.63 17.55 -9.83
C TYR A 176 -14.09 18.41 -11.01
N LEU A 177 -15.41 18.60 -11.17
CA LEU A 177 -15.96 19.47 -12.21
C LEU A 177 -15.48 20.92 -12.05
N MET A 178 -15.54 21.45 -10.83
CA MET A 178 -15.04 22.79 -10.52
C MET A 178 -13.54 22.92 -10.79
N MET A 179 -12.74 21.93 -10.35
CA MET A 179 -11.30 21.90 -10.61
C MET A 179 -11.00 21.91 -12.12
N GLY A 180 -11.68 21.07 -12.90
CA GLY A 180 -11.50 21.00 -14.35
C GLY A 180 -11.83 22.31 -15.05
N GLN A 181 -12.95 22.93 -14.69
CA GLN A 181 -13.33 24.24 -15.22
C GLN A 181 -12.27 25.31 -14.90
N SER A 182 -11.87 25.43 -13.63
CA SER A 182 -10.85 26.41 -13.22
C SER A 182 -9.50 26.17 -13.90
N LEU A 183 -9.14 24.91 -14.19
CA LEU A 183 -7.92 24.59 -14.91
C LEU A 183 -7.99 24.98 -16.39
N TYR A 184 -9.15 24.81 -17.05
CA TYR A 184 -9.36 25.25 -18.44
C TYR A 184 -9.34 26.77 -18.56
N GLU A 185 -9.92 27.47 -17.59
CA GLU A 185 -9.86 28.93 -17.48
C GLU A 185 -8.42 29.41 -17.29
N GLU A 186 -7.69 28.82 -16.34
CA GLU A 186 -6.29 29.17 -16.06
C GLU A 186 -5.35 28.87 -17.24
N ALA A 187 -5.66 27.84 -18.03
CA ALA A 187 -4.91 27.48 -19.22
C ALA A 187 -5.26 28.32 -20.45
N GLY A 188 -6.25 29.22 -20.37
CA GLY A 188 -6.73 30.00 -21.51
C GLY A 188 -7.51 29.18 -22.55
N LEU A 189 -7.94 27.96 -22.21
CA LEU A 189 -8.71 27.07 -23.08
C LEU A 189 -10.21 27.39 -23.09
N ALA A 190 -10.69 28.12 -22.06
CA ALA A 190 -12.10 28.46 -21.88
C ALA A 190 -12.71 29.31 -23.02
N GLN A 191 -11.89 29.95 -23.87
CA GLN A 191 -12.40 30.75 -25.00
C GLN A 191 -12.76 29.91 -26.24
N GLY A 192 -12.55 28.60 -26.22
CA GLY A 192 -12.91 27.69 -27.31
C GLY A 192 -13.47 26.33 -26.87
N TYR A 193 -13.35 25.97 -25.59
CA TYR A 193 -13.73 24.66 -25.06
C TYR A 193 -14.33 24.77 -23.66
N ASP A 194 -15.51 24.18 -23.47
CA ASP A 194 -16.11 23.98 -22.15
C ASP A 194 -15.62 22.65 -21.56
N PHE A 195 -15.26 22.63 -20.28
CA PHE A 195 -14.93 21.39 -19.58
C PHE A 195 -16.17 20.50 -19.43
N LYS A 196 -16.24 19.39 -20.16
CA LYS A 196 -17.39 18.45 -20.17
C LYS A 196 -17.24 17.30 -19.18
N GLY A 197 -16.59 17.55 -18.05
CA GLY A 197 -16.37 16.54 -17.01
C GLY A 197 -15.23 15.56 -17.28
N HIS A 198 -14.39 15.83 -18.29
CA HIS A 198 -13.16 15.08 -18.56
C HIS A 198 -12.17 15.98 -19.29
N PHE A 199 -10.87 15.72 -19.12
CA PHE A 199 -9.82 16.42 -19.85
C PHE A 199 -9.68 15.78 -21.23
N GLY A 200 -9.97 16.55 -22.29
CA GLY A 200 -9.93 16.09 -23.68
C GLY A 200 -8.60 16.33 -24.38
N ASP A 201 -8.60 16.08 -25.69
CA ASP A 201 -7.45 16.23 -26.59
C ASP A 201 -6.91 17.67 -26.59
N GLU A 202 -7.77 18.67 -26.35
CA GLU A 202 -7.41 20.09 -26.26
C GLU A 202 -6.38 20.36 -25.14
N TRP A 203 -6.44 19.64 -24.02
CA TRP A 203 -5.47 19.76 -22.93
C TRP A 203 -4.09 19.29 -23.36
N LEU A 204 -4.03 18.16 -24.07
CA LEU A 204 -2.79 17.58 -24.56
C LEU A 204 -2.22 18.37 -25.74
N ALA A 205 -3.08 18.83 -26.65
CA ALA A 205 -2.70 19.66 -27.79
C ALA A 205 -2.09 21.01 -27.37
N ALA A 206 -2.50 21.53 -26.21
CA ALA A 206 -1.91 22.71 -25.58
C ALA A 206 -0.56 22.42 -24.87
N GLY A 207 -0.08 21.16 -24.88
CA GLY A 207 1.18 20.76 -24.25
C GLY A 207 1.14 20.76 -22.71
N LEU A 208 -0.05 20.68 -22.11
CA LEU A 208 -0.22 20.76 -20.66
C LEU A 208 0.03 19.41 -19.98
N PRO A 209 0.65 19.41 -18.78
CA PRO A 209 0.98 18.17 -18.10
C PRO A 209 -0.25 17.53 -17.44
N GLU A 210 -0.16 16.23 -17.18
CA GLU A 210 -1.22 15.44 -16.52
C GLU A 210 -0.84 15.00 -15.10
N LEU A 211 0.40 15.29 -14.68
CA LEU A 211 0.91 14.99 -13.35
C LEU A 211 0.88 16.26 -12.48
N PRO A 212 0.34 16.21 -11.25
CA PRO A 212 0.25 17.39 -10.39
C PRO A 212 1.60 18.07 -10.11
N GLY A 213 2.67 17.28 -10.05
CA GLY A 213 4.02 17.78 -9.79
C GLY A 213 4.65 18.56 -10.95
N GLN A 214 4.08 18.45 -12.15
CA GLN A 214 4.55 19.14 -13.36
C GLN A 214 3.76 20.43 -13.64
N LEU A 215 2.65 20.66 -12.94
CA LEU A 215 1.84 21.86 -13.09
C LEU A 215 2.57 23.10 -12.52
N VAL A 216 2.31 24.25 -13.14
CA VAL A 216 2.69 25.55 -12.59
C VAL A 216 1.99 25.78 -11.23
N PRO A 217 2.57 26.58 -10.31
CA PRO A 217 2.11 26.67 -8.92
C PRO A 217 0.60 26.95 -8.75
N LYS A 218 0.04 27.85 -9.57
CA LYS A 218 -1.38 28.23 -9.49
C LYS A 218 -2.33 27.10 -9.90
N MET A 219 -2.04 26.41 -11.01
CA MET A 219 -2.82 25.22 -11.42
C MET A 219 -2.67 24.07 -10.41
N ARG A 220 -1.47 23.89 -9.86
CA ARG A 220 -1.23 22.88 -8.82
C ARG A 220 -2.06 23.14 -7.57
N GLU A 221 -2.25 24.41 -7.19
CA GLU A 221 -3.09 24.79 -6.06
C GLU A 221 -4.54 24.35 -6.24
N LEU A 222 -5.12 24.57 -7.44
CA LEU A 222 -6.48 24.10 -7.77
C LEU A 222 -6.63 22.58 -7.58
N VAL A 223 -5.62 21.83 -8.03
CA VAL A 223 -5.60 20.37 -7.86
C VAL A 223 -5.48 19.96 -6.39
N LEU A 224 -4.70 20.68 -5.58
CA LEU A 224 -4.58 20.41 -4.14
C LEU A 224 -5.87 20.75 -3.40
N GLN A 225 -6.56 21.83 -3.76
CA GLN A 225 -7.87 22.20 -3.20
C GLN A 225 -8.92 21.10 -3.46
N TYR A 226 -8.92 20.51 -4.65
CA TYR A 226 -9.77 19.35 -4.94
C TYR A 226 -9.51 18.19 -3.96
N TYR A 227 -8.24 17.83 -3.74
CA TYR A 227 -7.90 16.76 -2.79
C TYR A 227 -8.25 17.11 -1.34
N GLN A 228 -8.17 18.39 -0.98
CA GLN A 228 -8.55 18.90 0.34
C GLN A 228 -10.06 18.81 0.57
N CYS A 229 -10.88 19.19 -0.42
CA CYS A 229 -12.33 19.00 -0.37
C CYS A 229 -12.70 17.53 -0.17
N ALA A 230 -12.07 16.62 -0.92
CA ALA A 230 -12.32 15.19 -0.81
C ALA A 230 -11.92 14.63 0.57
N ILE A 231 -10.77 15.01 1.14
CA ILE A 231 -10.40 14.52 2.47
C ILE A 231 -11.30 15.10 3.57
N GLN A 232 -11.73 16.36 3.46
CA GLN A 232 -12.62 17.00 4.43
C GLN A 232 -13.97 16.28 4.46
N SER A 233 -14.48 15.95 3.27
CA SER A 233 -15.68 15.14 3.08
C SER A 233 -15.57 13.78 3.77
N LEU A 234 -14.48 13.05 3.50
CA LEU A 234 -14.22 11.74 4.10
C LEU A 234 -14.04 11.81 5.62
N TYR A 235 -13.31 12.82 6.10
CA TYR A 235 -13.04 13.07 7.52
C TYR A 235 -14.34 13.27 8.31
N THR A 236 -15.23 14.11 7.79
CA THR A 236 -16.50 14.45 8.45
C THR A 236 -17.35 13.19 8.67
N ARG A 237 -17.48 12.36 7.64
CA ARG A 237 -18.23 11.09 7.71
C ARG A 237 -17.55 10.06 8.61
N THR A 238 -16.22 9.97 8.56
CA THR A 238 -15.44 9.12 9.46
C THR A 238 -15.63 9.53 10.92
N LEU A 239 -15.66 10.83 11.21
CA LEU A 239 -15.92 11.38 12.54
C LEU A 239 -17.34 11.05 13.03
N GLU A 240 -18.34 11.14 12.15
CA GLU A 240 -19.73 10.76 12.48
C GLU A 240 -19.84 9.27 12.81
N LEU A 241 -19.22 8.39 12.03
CA LEU A 241 -19.19 6.94 12.29
C LEU A 241 -18.49 6.63 13.63
N ALA A 242 -17.36 7.29 13.91
CA ALA A 242 -16.63 7.13 15.17
C ALA A 242 -17.47 7.55 16.38
N LYS A 243 -18.27 8.63 16.26
CA LYS A 243 -19.18 9.10 17.31
C LYS A 243 -20.40 8.18 17.48
N ALA A 244 -20.94 7.65 16.39
CA ALA A 244 -22.13 6.80 16.41
C ALA A 244 -21.89 5.49 17.17
N SER A 245 -20.75 4.82 16.93
CA SER A 245 -20.38 3.63 17.67
C SER A 245 -18.86 3.43 17.67
N PRO A 246 -18.15 3.76 18.77
CA PRO A 246 -16.71 3.55 18.88
C PRO A 246 -16.32 2.07 18.68
N LYS A 247 -17.17 1.14 19.11
CA LYS A 247 -16.94 -0.30 18.96
C LYS A 247 -16.97 -0.74 17.50
N LEU A 248 -18.04 -0.44 16.78
CA LEU A 248 -18.15 -0.80 15.35
C LEU A 248 -17.11 -0.06 14.50
N PHE A 249 -16.74 1.16 14.92
CA PHE A 249 -15.67 1.91 14.29
C PHE A 249 -14.32 1.18 14.43
N ALA A 250 -13.97 0.73 15.64
CA ALA A 250 -12.76 -0.05 15.87
C ALA A 250 -12.74 -1.35 15.04
N GLU A 251 -13.86 -2.08 14.98
CA GLU A 251 -14.01 -3.27 14.13
C GLU A 251 -13.75 -2.96 12.64
N SER A 252 -14.23 -1.80 12.17
CA SER A 252 -14.03 -1.33 10.79
C SER A 252 -12.57 -0.96 10.49
N LEU A 253 -11.79 -0.57 11.51
CA LEU A 253 -10.37 -0.23 11.33
C LEU A 253 -9.47 -1.46 11.16
N TYR A 254 -9.90 -2.62 11.63
CA TYR A 254 -9.12 -3.85 11.59
C TYR A 254 -8.61 -4.20 10.16
N PRO A 255 -9.47 -4.29 9.13
CA PRO A 255 -9.01 -4.47 7.75
C PRO A 255 -8.27 -3.24 7.19
N ILE A 256 -8.50 -2.03 7.71
CA ILE A 256 -7.78 -0.82 7.27
C ILE A 256 -6.32 -0.83 7.77
N LEU A 257 -6.06 -1.43 8.94
CA LEU A 257 -4.73 -1.66 9.51
C LEU A 257 -3.97 -2.80 8.80
N GLY A 258 -4.59 -3.43 7.80
CA GLY A 258 -3.98 -4.50 7.00
C GLY A 258 -4.15 -5.89 7.61
N PHE A 259 -5.15 -6.07 8.48
CA PHE A 259 -5.54 -7.35 9.07
C PHE A 259 -6.87 -7.81 8.50
N GLY A 260 -6.92 -8.05 7.20
CA GLY A 260 -8.14 -8.43 6.52
C GLY A 260 -8.55 -9.89 6.75
N ALA A 261 -7.57 -10.79 6.87
CA ALA A 261 -7.79 -12.21 7.11
C ALA A 261 -7.72 -12.57 8.60
N ARG A 262 -8.48 -13.61 9.00
CA ARG A 262 -8.31 -14.26 10.32
C ARG A 262 -6.97 -14.98 10.37
N ASN A 263 -6.37 -15.12 11.56
CA ASN A 263 -5.05 -15.75 11.73
C ASN A 263 -3.93 -15.09 10.89
N LEU A 264 -4.08 -13.80 10.55
CA LEU A 264 -3.02 -13.04 9.89
C LEU A 264 -1.94 -12.65 10.91
N ILE A 265 -0.69 -12.97 10.57
CA ILE A 265 0.52 -12.50 11.22
C ILE A 265 1.18 -11.50 10.27
N GLN A 266 1.31 -10.25 10.70
CA GLN A 266 2.00 -9.22 9.93
C GLN A 266 3.42 -9.05 10.46
N ALA A 267 4.42 -9.31 9.61
CA ALA A 267 5.82 -9.05 9.93
C ALA A 267 6.33 -7.83 9.16
N ILE A 268 6.86 -6.86 9.90
CA ILE A 268 7.31 -5.57 9.39
C ILE A 268 8.79 -5.42 9.71
N VAL A 269 9.59 -5.20 8.68
CA VAL A 269 11.03 -5.03 8.76
C VAL A 269 11.38 -3.59 8.46
N PHE A 270 12.12 -2.95 9.35
CA PHE A 270 12.64 -1.59 9.18
C PHE A 270 14.14 -1.63 8.94
N VAL A 271 14.55 -1.03 7.82
CA VAL A 271 15.92 -1.09 7.33
C VAL A 271 16.46 0.31 7.11
N ASP A 272 17.68 0.53 7.59
CA ASP A 272 18.49 1.69 7.25
C ASP A 272 19.37 1.38 6.04
N SER A 273 19.44 2.32 5.11
CA SER A 273 20.38 2.27 3.99
C SER A 273 21.30 3.49 4.05
N LYS A 274 22.61 3.27 4.05
CA LYS A 274 23.61 4.33 3.87
C LYS A 274 24.32 4.13 2.54
N GLN A 275 24.44 5.20 1.77
CA GLN A 275 25.25 5.20 0.57
C GLN A 275 26.72 5.30 1.01
N GLY A 276 27.48 4.21 0.83
CA GLY A 276 28.93 4.22 0.97
C GLY A 276 29.61 4.65 -0.34
N GLU A 277 30.94 4.75 -0.31
CA GLU A 277 31.76 5.18 -1.46
C GLU A 277 31.58 4.26 -2.68
N ASP A 278 31.48 2.94 -2.48
CA ASP A 278 31.34 1.98 -3.59
C ASP A 278 30.00 1.23 -3.67
N LYS A 279 29.26 1.10 -2.54
CA LYS A 279 28.01 0.31 -2.47
C LYS A 279 27.05 0.86 -1.41
N LYS A 280 25.74 0.65 -1.63
CA LYS A 280 24.73 0.84 -0.58
C LYS A 280 24.92 -0.22 0.50
N GLN A 281 25.09 0.23 1.75
CA GLN A 281 25.13 -0.63 2.92
C GLN A 281 23.76 -0.64 3.60
N TYR A 282 23.26 -1.83 3.87
CA TYR A 282 21.98 -2.04 4.54
C TYR A 282 22.19 -2.54 5.97
N ARG A 283 21.38 -2.04 6.89
CA ARG A 283 21.37 -2.48 8.27
C ARG A 283 19.94 -2.67 8.75
N LEU A 284 19.68 -3.79 9.41
CA LEU A 284 18.43 -4.01 10.11
C LEU A 284 18.35 -3.05 11.29
N ASN A 285 17.35 -2.17 11.29
CA ASN A 285 17.08 -1.25 12.39
C ASN A 285 16.22 -1.92 13.45
N SER A 286 15.07 -2.44 13.03
CA SER A 286 14.12 -3.16 13.87
C SER A 286 13.24 -4.06 13.00
N PHE A 287 12.56 -5.01 13.64
CA PHE A 287 11.43 -5.70 13.04
C PHE A 287 10.32 -5.79 14.08
N LYS A 288 9.07 -5.90 13.63
CA LYS A 288 7.89 -6.02 14.47
C LYS A 288 7.02 -7.15 13.92
N ILE A 289 6.53 -8.01 14.81
CA ILE A 289 5.51 -9.02 14.50
C ILE A 289 4.22 -8.59 15.19
N HIS A 290 3.13 -8.59 14.43
CA HIS A 290 1.81 -8.21 14.92
C HIS A 290 0.79 -9.28 14.55
N THR A 291 0.00 -9.66 15.54
CA THR A 291 -1.12 -10.60 15.43
C THR A 291 -2.44 -9.87 15.69
N GLU A 292 -3.56 -10.57 15.52
CA GLU A 292 -4.89 -10.06 15.86
C GLU A 292 -4.98 -9.49 17.28
N LYS A 293 -4.37 -10.19 18.24
CA LYS A 293 -4.36 -9.75 19.65
C LYS A 293 -3.66 -8.40 19.82
N ASP A 294 -2.56 -8.19 19.11
CA ASP A 294 -1.78 -6.95 19.17
C ASP A 294 -2.58 -5.76 18.62
N VAL A 295 -3.34 -5.99 17.54
CA VAL A 295 -4.20 -4.97 16.92
C VAL A 295 -5.35 -4.60 17.86
N VAL A 296 -6.03 -5.60 18.45
CA VAL A 296 -7.13 -5.36 19.39
C VAL A 296 -6.67 -4.52 20.58
N ALA A 297 -5.47 -4.78 21.08
CA ALA A 297 -4.88 -4.00 22.17
C ALA A 297 -4.66 -2.51 21.82
N GLN A 298 -4.60 -2.14 20.54
CA GLN A 298 -4.44 -0.74 20.12
C GLN A 298 -5.70 0.11 20.26
N PHE A 299 -6.88 -0.52 20.28
CA PHE A 299 -8.16 0.20 20.28
C PHE A 299 -8.56 0.77 21.66
N GLY A 300 -7.78 0.50 22.72
CA GLY A 300 -8.05 0.99 24.07
C GLY A 300 -8.11 2.52 24.19
N ARG A 301 -7.31 3.24 23.40
CA ARG A 301 -7.32 4.72 23.32
C ARG A 301 -7.33 5.20 21.88
N MET A 302 -8.47 4.98 21.24
CA MET A 302 -8.68 5.42 19.87
C MET A 302 -9.21 6.86 19.82
N GLN A 303 -8.53 7.73 19.07
CA GLN A 303 -8.94 9.12 18.85
C GLN A 303 -8.71 9.55 17.41
N LEU A 304 -9.74 10.14 16.79
CA LEU A 304 -9.58 10.80 15.50
C LEU A 304 -8.92 12.17 15.71
N ALA A 305 -7.73 12.38 15.15
CA ALA A 305 -7.04 13.65 15.23
C ALA A 305 -7.79 14.72 14.41
N PRO A 306 -7.73 16.02 14.82
CA PRO A 306 -8.28 17.09 14.00
C PRO A 306 -7.66 17.12 12.60
N LEU A 307 -8.48 17.38 11.58
CA LEU A 307 -7.97 17.58 10.23
C LEU A 307 -7.10 18.84 10.21
N GLN A 308 -5.88 18.71 9.69
CA GLN A 308 -4.98 19.84 9.54
C GLN A 308 -5.30 20.63 8.28
N LYS A 309 -5.17 21.97 8.37
CA LYS A 309 -5.37 22.85 7.22
C LYS A 309 -4.36 22.49 6.12
N ASP A 310 -4.84 22.52 4.89
CA ASP A 310 -4.06 22.34 3.67
C ASP A 310 -3.46 20.94 3.45
N ILE A 311 -3.81 19.95 4.29
CA ILE A 311 -3.31 18.57 4.17
C ILE A 311 -4.42 17.63 3.70
N SER A 312 -4.14 16.86 2.65
CA SER A 312 -5.07 15.85 2.10
C SER A 312 -5.09 14.54 2.90
N SER A 313 -4.90 14.59 4.23
CA SER A 313 -4.92 13.41 5.12
C SER A 313 -5.32 13.77 6.55
N PHE A 314 -5.88 12.81 7.27
CA PHE A 314 -6.07 12.87 8.72
C PHE A 314 -5.50 11.61 9.39
N GLU A 315 -5.39 11.66 10.72
CA GLU A 315 -4.83 10.57 11.52
C GLU A 315 -5.85 10.05 12.53
N ILE A 316 -5.81 8.74 12.76
CA ILE A 316 -6.43 8.06 13.89
C ILE A 316 -5.29 7.64 14.81
N LEU A 317 -5.27 8.23 16.00
CA LEU A 317 -4.36 7.88 17.07
C LEU A 317 -4.90 6.64 17.79
N LEU A 318 -4.04 5.66 17.95
CA LEU A 318 -4.27 4.44 18.72
C LEU A 318 -3.28 4.43 19.90
N GLU A 319 -3.27 3.38 20.74
CA GLU A 319 -2.42 3.35 21.95
C GLU A 319 -0.93 3.61 21.64
N THR A 320 -0.35 2.82 20.73
CA THR A 320 1.05 2.99 20.29
C THR A 320 1.19 3.18 18.78
N TRP A 321 0.07 3.14 18.05
CA TRP A 321 0.07 3.24 16.59
C TRP A 321 -0.62 4.52 16.13
N ARG A 322 -0.28 4.93 14.90
CA ARG A 322 -0.91 6.06 14.23
C ARG A 322 -1.29 5.67 12.83
N LEU A 323 -2.59 5.54 12.59
CA LEU A 323 -3.14 5.27 11.27
C LEU A 323 -3.39 6.59 10.53
N GLN A 324 -2.70 6.81 9.41
CA GLN A 324 -2.96 7.92 8.51
C GLN A 324 -3.87 7.46 7.37
N ILE A 325 -4.93 8.22 7.11
CA ILE A 325 -5.83 8.07 5.97
C ILE A 325 -5.63 9.28 5.05
N ARG A 326 -5.20 9.04 3.82
CA ARG A 326 -4.80 10.08 2.86
C ARG A 326 -5.52 9.97 1.53
N MET A 327 -6.02 11.10 1.05
CA MET A 327 -6.45 11.31 -0.33
C MET A 327 -5.25 11.53 -1.25
N LYS A 328 -5.22 10.79 -2.36
CA LYS A 328 -4.24 10.94 -3.43
C LYS A 328 -4.95 10.80 -4.79
N PRO A 329 -4.43 11.41 -5.86
CA PRO A 329 -4.83 11.03 -7.21
C PRO A 329 -4.49 9.56 -7.46
N MET A 330 -5.12 8.98 -8.48
CA MET A 330 -4.75 7.67 -8.99
C MET A 330 -3.31 7.70 -9.56
N ASN A 331 -3.18 7.91 -10.86
CA ASN A 331 -1.90 8.10 -11.56
C ASN A 331 -1.78 9.53 -12.12
N LYS A 332 -2.89 10.07 -12.63
CA LYS A 332 -3.01 11.41 -13.23
C LYS A 332 -4.17 12.15 -12.56
N PHE A 333 -4.11 13.48 -12.50
CA PHE A 333 -5.26 14.28 -12.00
C PHE A 333 -6.35 14.45 -13.07
N THR A 334 -6.01 14.20 -14.33
CA THR A 334 -6.92 14.32 -15.48
C THR A 334 -7.97 13.20 -15.53
N VAL A 335 -7.83 12.16 -14.72
CA VAL A 335 -8.81 11.07 -14.60
C VAL A 335 -9.77 11.35 -13.44
N PRO A 336 -11.10 11.22 -13.63
CA PRO A 336 -12.06 11.36 -12.54
C PRO A 336 -11.92 10.18 -11.57
N GLY A 337 -11.16 10.39 -10.50
CA GLY A 337 -11.00 9.38 -9.46
C GLY A 337 -9.87 9.67 -8.48
N LEU A 338 -10.13 9.41 -7.20
CA LEU A 338 -9.15 9.47 -6.13
C LEU A 338 -8.95 8.11 -5.49
N LYS A 339 -7.77 7.91 -4.90
CA LYS A 339 -7.48 6.76 -4.04
C LYS A 339 -7.39 7.20 -2.59
N VAL A 340 -7.96 6.36 -1.71
CA VAL A 340 -7.67 6.39 -0.28
C VAL A 340 -6.45 5.51 -0.05
N ASN A 341 -5.41 6.09 0.53
CA ASN A 341 -4.22 5.38 0.97
C ASN A 341 -4.19 5.40 2.49
N CYS A 342 -4.11 4.20 3.08
CA CYS A 342 -4.01 4.00 4.52
C CYS A 342 -2.60 3.51 4.86
N SER A 343 -2.01 4.10 5.88
CA SER A 343 -0.68 3.72 6.31
C SER A 343 -0.51 3.90 7.82
N VAL A 344 0.28 3.03 8.44
CA VAL A 344 0.46 3.03 9.90
C VAL A 344 1.88 3.41 10.23
N LYS A 345 2.04 4.32 11.20
CA LYS A 345 3.31 4.55 11.87
C LYS A 345 3.27 3.82 13.21
N TYR A 346 4.25 2.94 13.40
CA TYR A 346 4.45 2.18 14.63
C TYR A 346 5.41 2.96 15.53
N ALA A 347 5.11 3.03 16.83
CA ALA A 347 6.00 3.63 17.82
C ALA A 347 7.32 2.85 17.99
#